data_AF-A0A7Y1UWS3-F1
#
_entry.id   AF-A0A7Y1UWS3-F1
#
_cell.length_a   1.000
_cell.length_b   1.000
_cell.length_c   1.000
_cell.angle_alpha   90.00
_cell.angle_beta   90.00
_cell.angle_gamma   90.00
#
_symmetry.space_group_name_H-M   'P 1'
#
loop_
_entity.id
_entity.type
_entity.pdbx_description
1 polymer ?
#
loop_
_entity_poly.entity_id
_entity_poly.type
_entity_poly.pdbx_seq_one_letter_code
_entity_poly.pdbx_strand_id
1 'polypeptide(L)' 'MQEPAAATVFRDLAAEVEIPTEGTLSKVIYKDDQVRLVLFAFDAGQELTEHTAAIPA' A
#
# COMPACT_ATOMS: atom_id res chain seq x y z
N MET A 1 -28.93 15.74 -1.95
CA MET A 1 -27.56 16.29 -1.98
C MET A 1 -26.67 15.16 -1.54
N GLN A 2 -25.85 14.60 -2.43
CA GLN A 2 -25.04 13.43 -2.11
C GLN A 2 -23.92 13.90 -1.18
N GLU A 3 -23.91 13.39 0.05
CA GLU A 3 -22.82 13.63 1.00
C GLU A 3 -21.51 13.26 0.32
N PRO A 4 -20.47 14.11 0.34
CA PRO A 4 -19.21 13.73 -0.25
C PRO A 4 -18.71 12.50 0.52
N ALA A 5 -18.69 11.34 -0.14
CA ALA A 5 -17.97 10.20 0.36
C ALA A 5 -16.58 10.72 0.76
N ALA A 6 -16.21 10.57 2.03
CA ALA A 6 -14.95 11.07 2.56
C ALA A 6 -13.82 10.38 1.80
N ALA A 7 -13.33 11.03 0.74
CA ALA A 7 -12.28 10.49 -0.09
C ALA A 7 -10.95 10.66 0.66
N THR A 8 -10.31 9.56 0.99
CA THR A 8 -8.96 9.58 1.55
C THR A 8 -7.98 9.93 0.43
N VAL A 9 -7.44 11.16 0.46
CA VAL A 9 -6.51 11.65 -0.55
C VAL A 9 -5.09 11.58 -0.03
N PHE A 10 -4.29 10.69 -0.62
CA PHE A 10 -2.85 10.64 -0.41
C PHE A 10 -2.18 11.54 -1.45
N ARG A 11 -1.60 12.66 -1.01
CA ARG A 11 -0.88 13.59 -1.90
C ARG A 11 0.50 13.07 -2.28
N ASP A 12 1.12 12.32 -1.38
CA ASP A 12 2.42 11.72 -1.59
C ASP A 12 2.43 10.33 -0.95
N LEU A 13 2.45 9.29 -1.79
CA LEU A 13 2.47 7.90 -1.33
C LEU A 13 3.86 7.48 -0.85
N ALA A 14 4.92 8.13 -1.35
CA ALA A 14 6.30 7.85 -0.95
C ALA A 14 6.60 8.41 0.46
N ALA A 15 5.94 9.48 0.88
CA ALA A 15 6.03 10.03 2.22
C ALA A 15 5.36 9.13 3.27
N GLU A 16 4.40 8.29 2.86
CA GLU A 16 3.71 7.37 3.77
C GLU A 16 4.55 6.13 4.11
N VAL A 17 5.60 5.86 3.33
CA VAL A 17 6.44 4.67 3.42
C VAL A 17 7.93 5.02 3.30
N GLU A 18 8.69 4.77 4.36
CA GLU A 18 10.15 4.91 4.31
C GLU A 18 10.73 3.64 3.67
N ILE A 19 11.45 3.77 2.55
CA ILE A 19 12.12 2.64 1.90
C ILE A 19 13.31 2.24 2.79
N PRO A 20 13.31 1.05 3.41
CA PRO A 20 14.45 0.60 4.20
C PRO A 20 15.63 0.30 3.28
N THR A 21 16.85 0.69 3.68
CA THR A 21 18.08 0.32 2.97
C THR A 21 18.27 -1.20 3.03
N GLU A 22 18.51 -1.86 1.90
CA GLU A 22 18.65 -3.32 1.77
C GLU A 22 17.41 -4.13 2.23
N GLY A 23 16.20 -3.60 2.06
CA GLY A 23 14.99 -4.29 2.50
C GLY A 23 13.75 -4.08 1.65
N THR A 24 12.70 -4.79 2.04
CA THR A 24 11.34 -4.59 1.51
C THR A 24 10.41 -4.24 2.67
N LEU A 25 9.58 -3.21 2.48
CA LEU A 25 8.58 -2.80 3.46
C LEU A 25 7.20 -2.87 2.82
N SER A 26 6.28 -3.57 3.47
CA SER A 26 4.86 -3.55 3.12
C SER A 26 4.09 -2.86 4.24
N LYS A 27 3.35 -1.80 3.91
CA LYS A 27 2.58 -1.02 4.89
C LYS A 27 1.17 -0.79 4.38
N VAL A 28 0.19 -1.13 5.21
CA VAL A 28 -1.21 -0.81 4.94
C VAL A 28 -1.44 0.67 5.24
N ILE A 29 -1.68 1.46 4.21
CA ILE A 29 -1.97 2.90 4.36
C ILE A 29 -3.45 3.22 4.41
N TYR A 30 -4.28 2.31 3.89
CA TYR A 30 -5.71 2.46 3.98
C TYR A 30 -6.36 1.07 4.03
N LYS A 31 -7.34 0.92 4.91
CA LYS A 31 -8.16 -0.28 4.96
C LYS A 31 -9.54 0.13 5.41
N ASP A 32 -10.50 -0.14 4.56
CA ASP A 32 -11.92 -0.01 4.81
C ASP A 32 -12.62 -1.36 4.57
N ASP A 33 -13.94 -1.41 4.75
CA ASP A 33 -14.76 -2.59 4.49
C ASP A 33 -14.75 -2.97 3.00
N GLN A 34 -14.63 -1.98 2.11
CA GLN A 34 -14.66 -2.19 0.66
C GLN A 34 -13.29 -2.31 -0.01
N VAL A 35 -12.26 -1.64 0.52
CA VAL A 35 -10.95 -1.54 -0.14
C VAL A 35 -9.81 -1.61 0.86
N ARG A 36 -8.71 -2.24 0.45
CA ARG A 36 -7.44 -2.26 1.19
C ARG A 36 -6.34 -1.77 0.27
N LEU A 37 -5.67 -0.69 0.67
CA LEU A 37 -4.48 -0.18 0.00
C LEU A 37 -3.24 -0.56 0.82
N VAL A 38 -2.32 -1.23 0.16
CA VAL A 38 -1.03 -1.63 0.72
C VAL A 38 0.05 -1.01 -0.15
N LEU A 39 0.93 -0.24 0.47
CA LEU A 39 2.14 0.28 -0.17
C LEU A 39 3.26 -0.73 0.02
N PHE A 40 3.98 -0.98 -1.07
CA PHE A 40 5.16 -1.82 -1.08
C PHE A 40 6.35 -0.96 -1.51
N ALA A 41 7.35 -0.90 -0.64
CA ALA A 41 8.60 -0.20 -0.83
C ALA A 41 9.74 -1.21 -0.95
N PHE A 42 10.55 -1.05 -1.99
CA PHE A 42 11.69 -1.92 -2.30
C PHE A 42 12.92 -1.06 -2.47
N ASP A 43 14.01 -1.46 -1.83
CA ASP A 43 15.32 -0.90 -2.14
C ASP A 43 15.80 -1.34 -3.53
N ALA A 44 16.77 -0.61 -4.09
CA ALA A 44 17.31 -0.90 -5.41
C ALA A 44 17.90 -2.32 -5.48
N GLY A 45 17.24 -3.20 -6.23
CA GLY A 45 17.64 -4.60 -6.40
C GLY A 45 16.92 -5.59 -5.47
N GLN A 46 15.98 -5.12 -4.65
CA GLN A 46 15.04 -5.98 -3.93
C GLN A 46 13.77 -6.17 -4.75
N GLU A 47 13.25 -7.40 -4.77
CA GLU A 47 12.00 -7.76 -5.43
C GLU A 47 11.03 -8.35 -4.40
N LEU A 48 9.74 -8.05 -4.52
CA LEU A 48 8.72 -8.79 -3.77
C LEU A 48 8.62 -10.18 -4.35
N THR A 49 9.21 -11.17 -3.68
CA THR A 49 8.91 -12.56 -4.01
C THR A 49 7.50 -12.84 -3.49
N GLU A 50 6.52 -12.78 -4.38
CA GLU A 50 5.11 -13.07 -4.10
C GLU A 50 4.97 -14.49 -3.54
N HIS A 51 4.94 -14.65 -2.21
CA HIS A 51 4.66 -15.95 -1.62
C HIS A 51 3.19 -16.16 -1.25
N THR A 52 2.33 -15.14 -1.21
CA THR A 52 0.87 -15.32 -1.08
C THR A 52 0.12 -14.02 -1.40
N ALA A 53 -0.45 -13.94 -2.61
CA ALA A 53 -1.78 -13.37 -2.81
C ALA A 53 -2.58 -14.32 -3.72
N ALA A 54 -2.55 -15.60 -3.38
CA ALA A 54 -3.45 -16.56 -3.98
C ALA A 54 -4.87 -16.31 -3.44
N ILE A 55 -5.75 -15.86 -4.36
CA ILE A 55 -7.21 -16.03 -4.38
C ILE A 55 -8.01 -14.97 -3.58
N PRO A 56 -8.92 -14.26 -4.28
CA PRO A 56 -10.34 -14.58 -4.11
C PRO A 56 -10.99 -14.85 -5.47
N ALA A 57 -11.35 -16.10 -5.71
CA ALA A 57 -12.25 -16.55 -6.76
C ALA A 57 -13.19 -17.58 -6.15
#